data_AF-A0A093INH5-F1
#
_entry.id   AF-A0A093INH5-F1
#
_cell.length_a   1.000
_cell.length_b   1.000
_cell.length_c   1.000
_cell.angle_alpha   90.00
_cell.angle_beta   90.00
_cell.angle_gamma   90.00
#
_symmetry.space_group_name_H-M   'P 1'
#
loop_
_entity.id
_entity.type
_entity.pdbx_description
1 polymer ?
#
loop_
_entity_poly.entity_id
_entity_poly.type
_entity_poly.pdbx_seq_one_letter_code
_entity_poly.pdbx_strand_id
1 'polypeptide(L)' 'GTRIIYDRKFLMECRNSPVAKSPPSDLPRIPGVTSPSGEELKVENNHIQNWEEKGSTG' A
#
# COMPACT_ATOMS: atom_id res chain seq x y z
N GLY A 1 17.33 2.41 -23.92
CA GLY A 1 16.03 2.48 -23.23
C GLY A 1 16.18 3.30 -21.96
N THR A 2 15.13 3.99 -21.54
CA THR A 2 15.13 4.83 -20.33
C THR A 2 14.45 4.08 -19.19
N ARG A 3 15.01 4.15 -17.98
CA ARG A 3 14.43 3.50 -16.80
C ARG A 3 13.32 4.39 -16.22
N ILE A 4 12.15 3.79 -16.00
CA ILE A 4 11.09 4.43 -15.22
C ILE A 4 11.41 4.18 -13.74
N ILE A 5 11.50 5.25 -12.95
CA ILE A 5 11.79 5.20 -11.51
C ILE A 5 10.71 6.00 -10.78
N TYR A 6 10.17 5.40 -9.72
CA TYR A 6 9.25 6.05 -8.79
C TYR A 6 9.85 6.00 -7.39
N ASP A 7 9.69 7.07 -6.61
CA ASP A 7 10.08 7.07 -5.21
C ASP A 7 9.01 6.41 -4.33
N ARG A 8 9.34 6.19 -3.05
CA ARG A 8 8.40 5.63 -2.08
C ARG A 8 7.18 6.51 -1.89
N LYS A 9 7.33 7.84 -1.90
CA LYS A 9 6.26 8.79 -1.60
C LYS A 9 5.17 8.72 -2.67
N PHE A 10 5.56 8.78 -3.93
CA PHE A 10 4.69 8.68 -5.09
C PHE A 10 3.91 7.35 -5.11
N LEU A 11 4.61 6.22 -4.90
CA LEU A 11 3.96 4.90 -4.87
C LEU A 11 2.91 4.78 -3.76
N MET A 12 3.18 5.36 -2.59
CA MET A 12 2.22 5.36 -1.48
C MET A 12 1.03 6.28 -1.76
N GLU A 13 1.24 7.39 -2.48
CA GLU A 13 0.16 8.28 -2.91
C GLU A 13 -0.77 7.62 -3.94
N CYS A 14 -0.22 6.79 -4.84
CA CYS A 14 -1.02 6.02 -5.81
C CYS A 14 -2.06 5.10 -5.16
N ARG A 15 -1.82 4.62 -3.93
CA ARG A 15 -2.78 3.78 -3.17
C ARG A 15 -4.14 4.46 -2.95
N ASN A 16 -4.18 5.79 -2.92
CA ASN A 16 -5.41 6.54 -2.66
C ASN A 16 -6.36 6.62 -3.88
N SER A 17 -5.90 6.19 -5.06
CA SER A 17 -6.72 6.19 -6.28
C SER A 17 -7.91 5.23 -6.18
N PRO A 18 -9.11 5.60 -6.69
CA PRO A 18 -10.27 4.71 -6.72
C PRO A 18 -10.00 3.34 -7.35
N VAL A 19 -9.13 3.29 -8.38
CA VAL A 19 -8.79 2.04 -9.10
C VAL A 19 -8.05 1.04 -8.21
N ALA A 20 -7.34 1.50 -7.18
CA ALA A 20 -6.62 0.62 -6.26
C ALA A 20 -7.56 -0.10 -5.28
N LYS A 21 -8.82 0.34 -5.17
CA LYS A 21 -9.83 -0.26 -4.28
C LYS A 21 -10.60 -1.40 -4.93
N SER A 22 -10.63 -1.46 -6.25
CA SER A 22 -11.26 -2.55 -6.99
C SER A 22 -10.30 -3.76 -7.07
N PRO A 23 -10.74 -4.98 -6.70
CA PRO A 23 -9.93 -6.17 -6.87
C PRO A 23 -9.74 -6.49 -8.37
N PRO A 24 -8.63 -7.16 -8.76
CA PRO A 24 -8.46 -7.66 -10.12
C PRO A 24 -9.59 -8.62 -10.53
N SER A 25 -10.00 -8.59 -11.80
CA SER A 25 -11.12 -9.41 -12.32
C SER A 25 -10.91 -10.91 -12.13
N ASP A 26 -9.65 -11.35 -12.25
CA ASP A 26 -9.28 -12.77 -12.23
C ASP A 26 -8.63 -13.18 -10.90
N LEU A 27 -8.89 -12.43 -9.82
CA LEU A 27 -8.33 -12.74 -8.50
C LEU A 27 -8.95 -14.03 -7.95
N PRO A 28 -8.17 -15.10 -7.72
CA PRO A 28 -8.70 -16.37 -7.22
C PRO A 28 -9.16 -16.23 -5.76
N ARG A 29 -10.13 -17.05 -5.35
CA ARG A 29 -10.57 -17.14 -3.95
C ARG A 29 -9.76 -18.20 -3.21
N ILE A 30 -8.64 -17.79 -2.64
CA ILE A 30 -7.75 -18.61 -1.80
C ILE A 30 -8.05 -18.32 -0.32
N PRO A 31 -8.55 -19.30 0.46
CA PRO A 31 -8.84 -19.13 1.89
C PRO A 31 -7.60 -18.66 2.67
N GLY A 32 -7.75 -17.58 3.46
CA GLY A 32 -6.68 -17.03 4.29
C GLY A 32 -5.62 -16.20 3.55
N VAL A 33 -5.69 -16.07 2.21
CA VAL A 33 -4.71 -15.30 1.41
C VAL A 33 -5.36 -14.15 0.66
N THR A 34 -6.46 -14.42 -0.04
CA THR A 34 -7.15 -13.44 -0.90
C THR A 34 -8.58 -13.27 -0.43
N SER A 35 -9.03 -12.02 -0.34
CA SER A 35 -10.43 -11.69 -0.08
C SER A 35 -11.02 -10.98 -1.30
N PRO A 36 -11.61 -11.72 -2.26
CA PRO A 36 -12.28 -11.11 -3.42
C PRO A 36 -13.55 -10.38 -2.94
N SER A 37 -13.43 -9.07 -2.71
CA SER A 37 -14.48 -8.09 -2.32
C SER A 37 -15.48 -8.54 -1.25
N GLY A 38 -15.38 -8.02 -0.03
CA GLY A 38 -16.41 -8.27 0.99
C GLY A 38 -16.27 -7.60 2.36
N GLU A 39 -15.21 -6.82 2.62
CA GLU A 39 -15.14 -6.04 3.85
C GLU A 39 -14.27 -4.81 3.60
N GLU A 40 -14.91 -3.65 3.65
CA GLU A 40 -14.23 -2.37 3.75
C GLU A 40 -13.49 -2.37 5.10
N LEU A 41 -12.27 -2.91 5.10
CA LEU A 41 -11.33 -2.64 6.17
C LEU A 41 -11.08 -1.14 6.10
N LYS A 42 -11.81 -0.41 6.93
CA LYS A 42 -11.50 0.94 7.36
C LYS A 42 -10.05 0.85 7.84
N VAL A 43 -9.10 1.18 6.96
CA VAL A 43 -7.68 1.16 7.28
C VAL A 43 -7.52 2.26 8.31
N GLU A 44 -7.62 1.88 9.58
CA GLU A 44 -7.24 2.72 10.69
C GLU A 44 -5.77 3.03 10.47
N ASN A 45 -5.55 4.31 10.20
CA ASN A 45 -4.28 4.89 9.86
C ASN A 45 -3.41 4.91 11.13
N ASN A 46 -2.93 3.74 11.59
CA ASN A 46 -2.21 3.66 12.86
C ASN A 46 -1.19 2.51 13.00
N HIS A 47 -0.38 2.26 11.97
CA HIS A 47 0.90 1.58 12.19
C HIS A 47 2.01 2.01 11.22
N ILE A 48 2.41 3.28 11.30
CA ILE A 48 3.80 3.69 11.11
C ILE A 48 4.08 4.70 12.23
N GLN A 49 4.21 4.19 13.45
CA GLN A 49 4.90 4.90 14.52
C GLN A 49 6.23 4.15 14.68
N ASN A 50 7.33 4.91 14.64
CA ASN A 50 8.71 4.50 14.84
C ASN A 50 9.55 4.14 13.58
N TRP A 51 10.02 5.17 12.88
CA TRP A 51 11.43 5.21 12.46
C TRP A 51 11.97 6.63 12.65
N GLU A 52 12.13 7.02 13.90
CA GLU A 52 13.10 8.05 14.30
C GLU A 52 14.05 7.39 15.30
N GLU A 53 15.22 6.95 14.83
CA GLU A 53 16.39 6.84 15.71
C GLU A 53 17.59 7.49 15.01
N LYS A 54 17.72 8.79 15.32
CA LYS A 54 18.92 9.59 15.57
C LYS A 54 20.25 9.07 14.99
N GLY A 55 20.85 9.87 14.09
CA GLY A 55 22.27 9.84 13.75
C GLY A 55 22.84 11.26 13.68
N SER A 56 23.29 11.75 14.84
CA SER A 56 24.37 12.74 15.08
C SER A 56 24.45 14.01 14.22
N THR A 57 24.02 15.14 14.81
CA THR A 57 24.73 16.43 14.65
C THR A 57 25.99 16.38 15.52
N GLY A 58 27.14 16.62 14.90
CA GLY A 58 28.41 16.97 15.52
C GLY A 58 29.11 17.97 14.62
#